data_AF-A0A956SA43-F1
#
_entry.id   AF-A0A956SA43-F1
#
_cell.length_a   1.000
_cell.length_b   1.000
_cell.length_c   1.000
_cell.angle_alpha   90.00
_cell.angle_beta   90.00
_cell.angle_gamma   90.00
#
_symmetry.space_group_name_H-M   'P 1'
#
loop_
_entity.id
_entity.type
_entity.pdbx_description
1 polymer ?
#
loop_
_entity_poly.entity_id
_entity_poly.type
_entity_poly.pdbx_seq_one_letter_code
_entity_poly.pdbx_strand_id
1 'polypeptide(L)'
;MNERMDPRIDKLMAYLYGELPESERRAFERLLGEDAELRQEYEELAGTRAMLPAWRIEERVPSFVLVEDRPEPKRASFWERFVASWKVPSPAWGLAFATIALVVAAAAGLRVQKIDGGLAFRFGEEAAAPVRSTVPELGPGQELALRENPDRSVLVPATADWVTREEMDNQNAELVMALTKALNDYGQRRDAETYGLVQSMAQQLRDEQNRDYRQITGRLDTMGLEVLAARNGISLEDLLHNGAELNPERPLEGKE
;
A
#
# COMPACT_ATOMS: atom_id res chain seq x y z
N MET A 1 2.81 -21.08 3.29
CA MET A 1 1.47 -21.70 3.16
C MET A 1 0.63 -20.76 2.30
N ASN A 2 0.09 -21.22 1.16
CA ASN A 2 -0.91 -20.44 0.44
C ASN A 2 -2.21 -20.57 1.22
N GLU A 3 -2.54 -19.55 1.98
CA GLU A 3 -3.85 -19.41 2.62
C GLU A 3 -4.88 -19.42 1.49
N ARG A 4 -5.56 -20.55 1.33
CA ARG A 4 -6.59 -20.70 0.30
C ARG A 4 -7.74 -19.82 0.73
N MET A 5 -7.86 -18.66 0.07
CA MET A 5 -8.99 -17.77 0.19
C MET A 5 -10.27 -18.58 0.02
N ASP A 6 -11.26 -18.36 0.88
CA ASP A 6 -12.52 -19.07 0.80
C ASP A 6 -13.14 -18.76 -0.57
N PRO A 7 -13.45 -19.77 -1.41
CA PRO A 7 -13.99 -19.55 -2.76
C PRO A 7 -15.32 -18.79 -2.77
N ARG A 8 -16.00 -18.68 -1.62
CA ARG A 8 -17.20 -17.85 -1.46
C ARG A 8 -16.86 -16.35 -1.51
N ILE A 9 -15.72 -15.95 -0.94
CA ILE A 9 -15.25 -14.55 -0.92
C ILE A 9 -14.86 -14.10 -2.32
N ASP A 10 -14.17 -14.95 -3.08
CA ASP A 10 -13.80 -14.64 -4.47
C ASP A 10 -15.06 -14.38 -5.33
N LYS A 11 -16.11 -15.20 -5.15
CA LYS A 11 -17.39 -15.00 -5.85
C LYS A 11 -18.14 -13.76 -5.38
N LEU A 12 -18.08 -13.44 -4.09
CA LEU A 12 -18.66 -12.22 -3.53
C LEU A 12 -18.04 -10.97 -4.14
N MET A 13 -16.71 -10.95 -4.25
CA MET A 13 -15.98 -9.85 -4.89
C MET A 13 -16.30 -9.75 -6.38
N ALA A 14 -16.27 -10.86 -7.11
CA ALA A 14 -16.66 -10.88 -8.52
C ALA A 14 -18.10 -10.42 -8.74
N TYR A 15 -19.03 -10.78 -7.85
CA TYR A 15 -20.42 -10.29 -7.86
C TYR A 15 -20.48 -8.77 -7.66
N LEU A 16 -19.79 -8.25 -6.63
CA LEU A 16 -19.74 -6.82 -6.32
C LEU A 16 -19.23 -6.01 -7.51
N TYR A 17 -18.16 -6.44 -8.18
CA TYR A 17 -17.61 -5.72 -9.33
C TYR A 17 -18.34 -5.97 -10.65
N GLY A 18 -19.35 -6.85 -10.67
CA GLY A 18 -20.11 -7.17 -11.87
C GLY A 18 -19.35 -8.06 -12.86
N GLU A 19 -18.39 -8.84 -12.37
CA GLU A 19 -17.53 -9.73 -13.16
C GLU A 19 -18.12 -11.14 -13.31
N LEU A 20 -19.16 -11.48 -12.55
CA LEU A 20 -19.82 -12.77 -12.67
C LEU A 20 -20.65 -12.89 -13.97
N PRO A 21 -20.56 -14.02 -14.69
CA PRO A 21 -21.44 -14.29 -15.81
C PRO A 21 -22.90 -14.45 -15.34
N GLU A 22 -23.86 -14.13 -16.20
CA GLU A 22 -25.29 -14.05 -15.86
C GLU A 22 -25.86 -15.32 -15.19
N SER A 23 -25.41 -16.51 -15.62
CA SER A 23 -25.84 -17.77 -15.03
C SER A 23 -25.34 -17.95 -13.59
N GLU A 24 -24.10 -17.55 -13.32
CA GLU A 24 -23.50 -17.62 -11.97
C GLU A 24 -24.04 -16.53 -11.07
N ARG A 25 -24.29 -15.34 -11.61
CA ARG A 25 -24.92 -14.22 -10.91
C ARG A 25 -26.25 -14.64 -10.29
N ARG A 26 -27.15 -15.26 -11.07
CA ARG A 26 -28.44 -15.77 -10.57
C ARG A 26 -28.31 -16.91 -9.56
N ALA A 27 -27.26 -17.73 -9.68
CA ALA A 27 -26.98 -18.77 -8.69
C ALA A 27 -26.50 -18.16 -7.37
N PHE A 28 -25.65 -17.13 -7.44
CA PHE A 28 -25.13 -16.42 -6.29
C PHE A 28 -26.19 -15.56 -5.60
N GLU A 29 -27.09 -14.92 -6.35
CA GLU A 29 -28.25 -14.20 -5.80
C GLU A 29 -29.17 -15.11 -4.98
N ARG A 30 -29.36 -16.38 -5.41
CA ARG A 30 -30.08 -17.37 -4.61
C ARG A 30 -29.33 -17.74 -3.34
N LEU A 31 -28.02 -17.94 -3.42
CA LEU A 31 -27.17 -18.22 -2.26
C LEU A 31 -27.23 -17.08 -1.23
N LEU A 32 -27.18 -15.81 -1.67
CA LEU A 32 -27.37 -14.64 -0.81
C LEU A 32 -28.76 -14.60 -0.15
N GLY A 33 -29.77 -15.20 -0.78
CA GLY A 33 -31.12 -15.35 -0.21
C GLY A 33 -31.21 -16.45 0.86
N GLU A 34 -30.36 -17.47 0.78
CA GLU A 34 -30.37 -18.63 1.68
C GLU A 34 -29.41 -18.46 2.87
N ASP A 35 -28.27 -17.79 2.67
CA ASP A 35 -27.22 -17.59 3.68
C ASP A 35 -27.26 -16.17 4.26
N ALA A 36 -27.56 -16.08 5.57
CA ALA A 36 -27.65 -14.79 6.27
C ALA A 36 -26.28 -14.17 6.56
N GLU A 37 -25.24 -14.98 6.78
CA GLU A 37 -23.88 -14.51 7.05
C GLU A 37 -23.27 -13.90 5.79
N LEU A 38 -23.40 -14.60 4.66
CA LEU A 38 -22.92 -14.10 3.36
C LEU A 38 -23.65 -12.82 2.93
N ARG A 39 -24.93 -12.69 3.28
CA ARG A 39 -25.71 -11.47 3.02
C ARG A 39 -25.21 -10.29 3.84
N GLN A 40 -24.93 -10.50 5.12
CA GLN A 40 -24.36 -9.46 5.98
C GLN A 40 -23.02 -8.98 5.43
N GLU A 41 -22.14 -9.91 5.05
CA GLU A 41 -20.84 -9.56 4.47
C GLU A 41 -20.97 -8.79 3.15
N TYR A 42 -21.92 -9.18 2.28
CA TYR A 42 -22.25 -8.43 1.07
C TYR A 42 -22.68 -6.99 1.39
N GLU A 43 -23.56 -6.78 2.38
CA GLU A 43 -24.04 -5.45 2.76
C GLU A 43 -22.91 -4.57 3.30
N GLU A 44 -22.02 -5.12 4.11
CA GLU A 44 -20.84 -4.43 4.64
C GLU A 44 -19.88 -3.98 3.52
N LEU A 45 -19.56 -4.89 2.58
CA LEU A 45 -18.68 -4.59 1.45
C LEU A 45 -19.32 -3.64 0.43
N ALA A 46 -20.62 -3.82 0.14
CA ALA A 46 -21.37 -2.92 -0.73
C ALA A 46 -21.45 -1.50 -0.13
N GLY A 47 -21.64 -1.38 1.18
CA GLY A 47 -21.61 -0.11 1.90
C GLY A 47 -20.26 0.57 1.79
N THR A 48 -19.17 -0.17 2.02
CA THR A 48 -17.79 0.33 1.86
C THR A 48 -17.54 0.82 0.43
N ARG A 49 -17.97 0.04 -0.57
CA ARG A 49 -17.87 0.43 -1.98
C ARG A 49 -18.68 1.69 -2.29
N ALA A 50 -19.86 1.87 -1.71
CA ALA A 50 -20.69 3.07 -1.92
C ALA A 50 -20.02 4.34 -1.37
N MET A 51 -19.12 4.22 -0.39
CA MET A 51 -18.35 5.35 0.15
C MET A 51 -17.18 5.76 -0.76
N LEU A 52 -16.61 4.84 -1.55
CA LEU A 52 -15.45 5.12 -2.40
C LEU A 52 -15.70 6.20 -3.47
N PRO A 53 -16.85 6.26 -4.17
CA PRO A 53 -17.14 7.35 -5.10
C PRO A 53 -17.17 8.74 -4.46
N ALA A 54 -17.48 8.84 -3.16
CA ALA A 54 -17.45 10.11 -2.44
C ALA A 54 -16.02 10.58 -2.18
N TRP A 55 -15.07 9.64 -2.13
CA TRP A 55 -13.64 9.92 -2.18
C TRP A 55 -13.23 10.20 -3.62
N ARG A 56 -13.76 11.29 -4.18
CA ARG A 56 -13.12 11.90 -5.35
C ARG A 56 -11.79 12.45 -4.85
N ILE A 57 -10.74 11.65 -4.99
CA ILE A 57 -9.38 12.18 -5.02
C ILE A 57 -9.44 13.22 -6.12
N GLU A 58 -9.43 14.51 -5.76
CA GLU A 58 -9.13 15.54 -6.74
C GLU A 58 -7.81 15.11 -7.35
N GLU A 59 -7.85 14.67 -8.62
CA GLU A 59 -6.67 14.39 -9.42
C GLU A 59 -5.94 15.71 -9.66
N ARG A 60 -5.42 16.33 -8.60
CA ARG A 60 -4.22 17.15 -8.70
C ARG A 60 -3.11 16.16 -8.98
N VAL A 61 -3.00 15.78 -10.25
CA VAL A 61 -1.86 15.04 -10.79
C VAL A 61 -0.63 15.81 -10.32
N PRO A 62 0.14 15.30 -9.35
CA PRO A 62 1.33 16.00 -8.90
C PRO A 62 2.32 15.93 -10.05
N SER A 63 2.43 17.01 -10.83
CA SER A 63 3.44 17.11 -11.87
C SER A 63 4.77 17.41 -11.18
N PHE A 64 5.50 16.38 -10.80
CA PHE A 64 6.90 16.56 -10.39
C PHE A 64 7.74 16.69 -11.67
N VAL A 65 8.25 17.90 -11.91
CA VAL A 65 9.30 18.11 -12.92
C VAL A 65 10.62 17.90 -12.21
N LEU A 66 11.32 16.81 -12.54
CA LEU A 66 12.69 16.62 -12.10
C LEU A 66 13.58 17.59 -12.89
N VAL A 67 13.82 18.78 -12.35
CA VAL A 67 14.82 19.71 -12.91
C VAL A 67 16.17 19.28 -12.36
N GLU A 68 16.99 18.64 -13.19
CA GLU A 68 18.39 18.42 -12.86
C GLU A 68 19.12 19.77 -12.84
N ASP A 69 19.38 20.29 -11.64
CA ASP A 69 20.32 21.39 -11.46
C ASP A 69 21.71 20.89 -11.88
N ARG A 70 22.26 21.46 -12.95
CA ARG A 70 23.60 21.14 -13.44
C ARG A 70 24.65 21.96 -12.70
N PRO A 71 25.50 21.34 -11.88
CA PRO A 71 26.92 21.64 -11.87
C PRO A 71 27.61 20.57 -12.72
N GLU A 72 28.11 20.91 -13.91
CA GLU A 72 28.78 19.97 -14.83
C GLU A 72 29.72 19.00 -14.10
N PRO A 73 29.43 17.68 -14.08
CA PRO A 73 30.44 16.68 -13.81
C PRO A 73 30.69 15.86 -15.08
N LYS A 74 31.97 15.55 -15.32
CA LYS A 74 32.44 14.78 -16.46
C LYS A 74 31.56 13.55 -16.71
N ARG A 75 31.10 13.41 -17.96
CA ARG A 75 30.30 12.30 -18.50
C ARG A 75 30.91 10.95 -18.13
N ALA A 76 30.44 10.35 -17.04
CA ALA A 76 30.39 8.90 -16.90
C ALA A 76 28.97 8.49 -17.29
N SER A 77 28.85 7.58 -18.24
CA SER A 77 27.56 7.17 -18.81
C SER A 77 26.68 6.61 -17.69
N PHE A 78 25.41 7.02 -17.62
CA PHE A 78 24.42 6.43 -16.70
C PHE A 78 24.42 4.89 -16.78
N TRP A 79 24.67 4.35 -17.99
CA TRP A 79 24.84 2.91 -18.23
C TRP A 79 26.06 2.30 -17.53
N GLU A 80 27.18 3.02 -17.40
CA GLU A 80 28.36 2.51 -16.69
C GLU A 80 28.14 2.44 -15.17
N ARG A 81 27.38 3.40 -14.60
CA ARG A 81 26.99 3.35 -13.19
C ARG A 81 25.96 2.25 -12.90
N PHE A 82 25.02 2.04 -13.81
CA PHE A 82 24.02 0.97 -13.70
C PHE A 82 24.67 -0.43 -13.78
N VAL A 83 25.62 -0.63 -14.71
CA VAL A 83 26.33 -1.91 -14.85
C VAL A 83 27.37 -2.13 -13.73
N ALA A 84 27.98 -1.05 -13.19
CA ALA A 84 28.86 -1.16 -12.03
C ALA A 84 28.12 -1.55 -10.75
N SER A 85 26.84 -1.16 -10.61
CA SER A 85 25.97 -1.58 -9.51
C SER A 85 25.62 -3.07 -9.53
N TRP A 86 25.76 -3.77 -10.67
CA TRP A 86 25.48 -5.21 -10.80
C TRP A 86 26.64 -6.11 -10.34
N LYS A 87 27.77 -5.56 -9.91
CA LYS A 87 28.88 -6.34 -9.33
C LYS A 87 28.81 -6.51 -7.83
N VAL A 88 27.78 -5.99 -7.16
CA VAL A 88 27.48 -6.33 -5.78
C VAL A 88 26.59 -7.58 -5.79
N PRO A 89 26.93 -8.67 -5.08
CA PRO A 89 26.05 -9.82 -4.94
C PRO A 89 24.88 -9.43 -4.01
N SER A 90 23.94 -8.64 -4.53
CA SER A 90 22.67 -8.37 -3.86
C SER A 90 21.62 -9.40 -4.30
N PRO A 91 20.65 -9.75 -3.42
CA PRO A 91 19.77 -10.88 -3.63
C PRO A 91 18.87 -10.61 -4.85
N ALA A 92 18.79 -11.58 -5.76
CA ALA A 92 18.02 -11.52 -7.01
C ALA A 92 16.53 -11.15 -6.88
N TRP A 93 16.01 -11.06 -5.65
CA TRP A 93 14.64 -10.70 -5.33
C TRP A 93 14.34 -9.23 -5.63
N GLY A 94 15.30 -8.31 -5.52
CA GLY A 94 15.06 -6.87 -5.73
C GLY A 94 14.68 -6.48 -7.16
N LEU A 95 15.18 -7.20 -8.17
CA LEU A 95 14.91 -6.90 -9.58
C LEU A 95 13.50 -7.37 -10.01
N ALA A 96 12.97 -8.42 -9.38
CA ALA A 96 11.61 -8.88 -9.64
C ALA A 96 10.58 -7.87 -9.12
N PHE A 97 10.81 -7.28 -7.94
CA PHE A 97 9.91 -6.25 -7.41
C PHE A 97 9.94 -4.96 -8.24
N ALA A 98 11.12 -4.53 -8.72
CA ALA A 98 11.22 -3.33 -9.55
C ALA A 98 10.48 -3.47 -10.90
N THR A 99 10.54 -4.66 -11.51
CA THR A 99 9.81 -4.94 -12.76
C THR A 99 8.31 -5.05 -12.55
N ILE A 100 7.86 -5.70 -11.47
CA ILE A 100 6.43 -5.75 -11.11
C ILE A 100 5.90 -4.33 -10.82
N ALA A 101 6.63 -3.53 -10.04
CA ALA A 101 6.24 -2.15 -9.75
C ALA A 101 6.14 -1.29 -11.02
N LEU A 102 7.08 -1.47 -11.97
CA LEU A 102 7.04 -0.77 -13.25
C LEU A 102 5.84 -1.20 -14.11
N VAL A 103 5.51 -2.49 -14.12
CA VAL A 103 4.35 -3.03 -14.86
C VAL A 103 3.04 -2.54 -14.24
N VAL A 104 2.93 -2.53 -12.91
CA VAL A 104 1.76 -1.99 -12.20
C VAL A 104 1.64 -0.48 -12.45
N ALA A 105 2.74 0.27 -12.43
CA ALA A 105 2.73 1.70 -12.75
C ALA A 105 2.34 1.97 -14.21
N ALA A 106 2.82 1.15 -15.15
CA ALA A 106 2.43 1.23 -16.55
C ALA A 106 0.94 0.89 -16.76
N ALA A 107 0.42 -0.12 -16.06
CA ALA A 107 -1.00 -0.46 -16.06
C ALA A 107 -1.86 0.65 -15.43
N ALA A 108 -1.32 1.38 -14.45
CA ALA A 108 -1.92 2.59 -13.88
C ALA A 108 -1.79 3.85 -14.75
N GLY A 109 -1.36 3.71 -16.02
CA GLY A 109 -1.29 4.81 -16.97
C GLY A 109 -0.04 5.68 -16.88
N LEU A 110 1.05 5.19 -16.29
CA LEU A 110 2.34 5.91 -16.29
C LEU A 110 2.87 6.07 -17.73
N ARG A 111 3.02 7.31 -18.17
CA ARG A 111 3.70 7.68 -19.42
C ARG A 111 4.96 8.47 -19.12
N VAL A 112 6.05 8.08 -19.78
CA VAL A 112 7.35 8.75 -19.71
C VAL A 112 7.56 9.54 -20.99
N GLN A 113 7.59 10.87 -20.90
CA GLN A 113 7.83 11.75 -22.04
C GLN A 113 9.20 12.43 -21.89
N LYS A 114 10.00 12.37 -22.95
CA LYS A 114 11.27 13.11 -23.00
C LYS A 114 10.97 14.57 -23.36
N ILE A 115 11.39 15.50 -22.51
CA ILE A 115 11.28 16.95 -22.71
C ILE A 115 12.68 17.56 -22.85
N ASP A 116 12.78 18.76 -23.42
CA ASP A 116 14.06 19.47 -23.52
C ASP A 116 14.56 19.82 -22.11
N GLY A 117 15.50 19.00 -21.61
CA GLY A 117 16.08 19.14 -20.27
C GLY A 117 15.76 18.01 -19.29
N GLY A 118 14.98 16.99 -19.65
CA GLY A 118 14.74 15.86 -18.73
C GLY A 118 13.69 14.84 -19.18
N LEU A 119 13.28 14.00 -18.23
CA LEU A 119 12.19 13.04 -18.36
C LEU A 119 11.01 13.53 -17.50
N ALA A 120 9.85 13.68 -18.14
CA ALA A 120 8.59 13.96 -17.45
C ALA A 120 7.81 12.65 -17.27
N PHE A 121 7.42 12.36 -16.03
CA PHE A 121 6.55 11.24 -15.69
C PHE A 121 5.13 11.79 -15.50
N ARG A 122 4.15 11.23 -16.21
CA ARG A 122 2.74 11.60 -16.11
C ARG A 122 1.90 10.36 -15.83
N PHE A 123 0.88 10.52 -15.01
CA PHE A 123 -0.13 9.50 -14.71
C PHE A 123 -1.51 10.04 -15.13
N GLY A 124 -2.36 9.18 -15.69
CA GLY A 124 -3.73 9.53 -16.09
C GLY A 124 -3.95 9.65 -17.60
N GLU A 125 -5.22 9.73 -18.01
CA GLU A 125 -5.63 9.96 -19.40
C GLU A 125 -5.25 11.39 -19.84
N GLU A 126 -4.98 11.53 -21.13
CA GLU A 126 -4.59 12.80 -21.74
C GLU A 126 -5.74 13.80 -21.56
N ALA A 127 -5.63 14.70 -20.57
CA ALA A 127 -6.44 15.90 -20.55
C ALA A 127 -6.19 16.59 -21.89
N ALA A 128 -7.21 16.57 -22.76
CA ALA A 128 -7.16 17.17 -24.08
C ALA A 128 -6.44 18.52 -23.96
N ALA A 129 -5.37 18.68 -24.76
CA ALA A 129 -4.46 19.82 -24.68
C ALA A 129 -5.29 21.09 -24.39
N PRO A 130 -5.01 21.82 -23.28
CA PRO A 130 -5.85 22.93 -22.89
C PRO A 130 -5.94 23.86 -24.09
N VAL A 131 -7.14 23.96 -24.68
CA VAL A 131 -7.43 24.99 -25.67
C VAL A 131 -7.05 26.27 -24.96
N ARG A 132 -5.98 26.92 -25.43
CA ARG A 132 -5.61 28.24 -24.95
C ARG A 132 -6.79 29.14 -25.29
N SER A 133 -7.71 29.25 -24.34
CA SER A 133 -8.69 30.33 -24.29
C SER A 133 -7.84 31.58 -24.18
N THR A 134 -7.61 32.23 -25.32
CA THR A 134 -7.19 33.61 -25.36
C THR A 134 -8.22 34.37 -24.56
N VAL A 135 -7.88 34.71 -23.31
CA VAL A 135 -8.63 35.67 -22.51
C VAL A 135 -8.81 36.88 -23.42
N PRO A 136 -10.04 37.27 -23.77
CA PRO A 136 -10.26 38.46 -24.58
C PRO A 136 -9.53 39.59 -23.87
N GLU A 137 -8.58 40.19 -24.56
CA GLU A 137 -7.90 41.38 -24.08
C GLU A 137 -9.02 42.37 -23.73
N LEU A 138 -9.19 42.65 -22.44
CA LEU A 138 -10.13 43.66 -21.98
C LEU A 138 -9.66 44.97 -22.60
N GLY A 139 -10.34 45.35 -23.68
CA GLY A 139 -10.07 46.60 -24.36
C GLY A 139 -10.18 47.76 -23.36
N PRO A 140 -9.35 48.80 -23.49
CA PRO A 140 -9.43 49.96 -22.61
C PRO A 140 -10.83 50.58 -22.73
N GLY A 141 -11.66 50.45 -21.68
CA GLY A 141 -12.98 51.09 -21.62
C GLY A 141 -14.15 50.24 -21.10
N GLN A 142 -13.97 49.00 -20.65
CA GLN A 142 -15.05 48.30 -19.93
C GLN A 142 -15.09 48.73 -18.46
N GLU A 143 -15.67 49.91 -18.21
CA GLU A 143 -16.26 50.21 -16.91
C GLU A 143 -17.38 49.20 -16.65
N LEU A 144 -17.29 48.49 -15.52
CA LEU A 144 -18.36 47.67 -14.96
C LEU A 144 -19.55 48.56 -14.65
N ALA A 145 -20.41 48.79 -15.65
CA ALA A 145 -21.71 49.40 -15.44
C ALA A 145 -22.57 48.42 -14.61
N LEU A 146 -22.55 48.62 -13.29
CA LEU A 146 -23.53 48.08 -12.37
C LEU A 146 -24.92 48.49 -12.90
N ARG A 147 -25.62 47.54 -13.50
CA ARG A 147 -26.96 47.71 -14.05
C ARG A 147 -27.92 47.85 -12.87
N GLU A 148 -28.13 49.09 -12.45
CA GLU A 148 -29.12 49.48 -11.45
C GLU A 148 -30.51 49.03 -11.94
N ASN A 149 -31.16 48.18 -11.15
CA ASN A 149 -32.46 47.60 -11.46
C ASN A 149 -33.54 48.47 -10.76
N PRO A 150 -34.29 49.31 -11.49
CA PRO A 150 -35.12 50.35 -10.89
C PRO A 150 -36.38 49.84 -10.15
N ASP A 151 -36.73 48.56 -10.25
CA ASP A 151 -37.96 47.98 -9.69
C ASP A 151 -37.78 47.16 -8.41
N ARG A 152 -36.58 47.16 -7.81
CA ARG A 152 -36.34 46.51 -6.51
C ARG A 152 -35.70 47.47 -5.51
N SER A 153 -36.51 48.37 -4.97
CA SER A 153 -36.24 49.06 -3.70
C SER A 153 -36.39 48.09 -2.52
N VAL A 154 -35.59 47.02 -2.51
CA VAL A 154 -35.31 46.30 -1.28
C VAL A 154 -34.23 47.11 -0.58
N LEU A 155 -34.64 47.91 0.41
CA LEU A 155 -33.75 48.46 1.42
C LEU A 155 -33.14 47.29 2.19
N VAL A 156 -32.08 46.70 1.65
CA VAL A 156 -31.19 45.86 2.42
C VAL A 156 -30.45 46.82 3.36
N PRO A 157 -30.62 46.69 4.69
CA PRO A 157 -29.85 47.52 5.61
C PRO A 157 -28.37 47.29 5.32
N ALA A 158 -27.66 48.34 4.92
CA ALA A 158 -26.22 48.36 4.69
C ALA A 158 -25.45 48.30 6.01
N THR A 159 -25.81 47.36 6.88
CA THR A 159 -25.00 46.90 8.01
C THR A 159 -24.25 45.65 7.58
N ALA A 160 -23.63 45.70 6.40
CA ALA A 160 -22.51 44.82 6.11
C ALA A 160 -21.30 45.53 6.70
N ASP A 161 -20.95 45.19 7.94
CA ASP A 161 -19.58 45.38 8.41
C ASP A 161 -18.71 44.59 7.42
N TRP A 162 -18.14 45.31 6.48
CA TRP A 162 -17.23 44.77 5.50
C TRP A 162 -16.03 44.27 6.30
N VAL A 163 -15.92 42.94 6.40
CA VAL A 163 -14.74 42.27 6.95
C VAL A 163 -13.54 42.92 6.28
N THR A 164 -12.74 43.62 7.08
CA THR A 164 -11.58 44.34 6.55
C THR A 164 -10.61 43.31 5.98
N ARG A 165 -9.84 43.72 4.97
CA ARG A 165 -8.84 42.85 4.35
C ARG A 165 -7.87 42.25 5.39
N GLU A 166 -7.56 43.04 6.42
CA GLU A 166 -6.74 42.64 7.56
C GLU A 166 -7.39 41.54 8.40
N GLU A 167 -8.71 41.60 8.61
CA GLU A 167 -9.44 40.58 9.36
C GLU A 167 -9.57 39.26 8.58
N MET A 168 -9.70 39.35 7.26
CA MET A 168 -9.66 38.18 6.38
C MET A 168 -8.26 37.53 6.36
N ASP A 169 -7.19 38.34 6.37
CA ASP A 169 -5.81 37.85 6.45
C ASP A 169 -5.52 37.19 7.82
N ASN A 170 -6.05 37.75 8.91
CA ASN A 170 -5.94 37.14 10.25
C ASN A 170 -6.71 35.81 10.34
N GLN A 171 -7.94 35.74 9.81
CA GLN A 171 -8.71 34.48 9.76
C GLN A 171 -8.01 33.43 8.90
N ASN A 172 -7.43 33.81 7.75
CA ASN A 172 -6.67 32.89 6.91
C ASN A 172 -5.42 32.37 7.61
N ALA A 173 -4.68 33.23 8.34
CA ALA A 173 -3.51 32.81 9.11
C ALA A 173 -3.88 31.82 10.21
N GLU A 174 -5.00 32.04 10.91
CA GLU A 174 -5.51 31.14 11.94
C GLU A 174 -5.91 29.78 11.37
N LEU A 175 -6.61 29.77 10.22
CA LEU A 175 -6.98 28.54 9.51
C LEU A 175 -5.76 27.73 9.05
N VAL A 176 -4.75 28.40 8.48
CA VAL A 176 -3.50 27.73 8.05
C VAL A 176 -2.77 27.13 9.24
N MET A 177 -2.73 27.84 10.38
CA MET A 177 -2.07 27.35 11.57
C MET A 177 -2.83 26.16 12.20
N ALA A 178 -4.17 26.22 12.22
CA ALA A 178 -5.02 25.13 12.67
C ALA A 178 -4.86 23.88 11.77
N LEU A 179 -4.81 24.07 10.45
CA LEU A 179 -4.59 22.99 9.49
C LEU A 179 -3.20 22.36 9.66
N THR A 180 -2.15 23.18 9.80
CA THR A 180 -0.78 22.70 10.02
C THR A 180 -0.68 21.88 11.31
N LYS A 181 -1.32 22.35 12.39
CA LYS A 181 -1.38 21.62 13.66
C LYS A 181 -2.11 20.29 13.51
N ALA A 182 -3.28 20.28 12.86
CA ALA A 182 -4.05 19.06 12.63
C ALA A 182 -3.28 18.03 11.79
N LEU A 183 -2.57 18.47 10.75
CA LEU A 183 -1.74 17.60 9.91
C LEU A 183 -0.54 17.02 10.69
N ASN A 184 0.09 17.82 11.54
CA ASN A 184 1.21 17.36 12.36
C ASN A 184 0.77 16.35 13.44
N ASP A 185 -0.36 16.61 14.11
CA ASP A 185 -0.96 15.68 15.08
C ASP A 185 -1.38 14.37 14.40
N TYR A 186 -1.92 14.45 13.18
CA TYR A 186 -2.30 13.27 12.39
C TYR A 186 -1.06 12.45 12.00
N GLY A 187 0.03 13.11 11.57
CA GLY A 187 1.31 12.45 11.27
C GLY A 187 1.85 11.69 12.48
N GLN A 188 1.90 12.32 13.65
CA GLN A 188 2.39 11.66 14.87
C GLN A 188 1.54 10.47 15.30
N ARG A 189 0.20 10.56 15.21
CA ARG A 189 -0.68 9.43 15.54
C ARG A 189 -0.48 8.27 14.59
N ARG A 190 -0.43 8.57 13.28
CA ARG A 190 -0.21 7.56 12.24
C ARG A 190 1.14 6.86 12.41
N ASP A 191 2.20 7.62 12.71
CA ASP A 191 3.51 7.05 12.95
C ASP A 191 3.50 6.14 14.18
N ALA A 192 2.90 6.56 15.28
CA ALA A 192 2.77 5.74 16.49
C ALA A 192 2.02 4.43 16.24
N GLU A 193 0.91 4.48 15.49
CA GLU A 193 0.14 3.29 15.09
C GLU A 193 0.97 2.37 14.16
N THR A 194 1.67 2.95 13.19
CA THR A 194 2.51 2.19 12.24
C THR A 194 3.67 1.51 12.94
N TYR A 195 4.37 2.20 13.85
CA TYR A 195 5.43 1.60 14.65
C TYR A 195 4.90 0.48 15.55
N GLY A 196 3.72 0.66 16.15
CA GLY A 196 3.06 -0.38 16.94
C GLY A 196 2.76 -1.64 16.13
N LEU A 197 2.23 -1.48 14.91
CA LEU A 197 1.94 -2.59 13.99
C LEU A 197 3.23 -3.30 13.53
N VAL A 198 4.25 -2.53 13.15
CA VAL A 198 5.54 -3.10 12.71
C VAL A 198 6.20 -3.87 13.85
N GLN A 199 6.13 -3.33 15.07
CA GLN A 199 6.70 -3.98 16.25
C GLN A 199 5.95 -5.27 16.61
N SER A 200 4.62 -5.28 16.54
CA SER A 200 3.82 -6.48 16.81
C SER A 200 4.08 -7.57 15.77
N MET A 201 4.18 -7.21 14.49
CA MET A 201 4.52 -8.12 13.40
C MET A 201 5.93 -8.70 13.56
N ALA A 202 6.92 -7.87 13.94
CA ALA A 202 8.29 -8.32 14.20
C ALA A 202 8.40 -9.25 15.42
N GLN A 203 7.49 -9.12 16.39
CA GLN A 203 7.40 -10.01 17.54
C GLN A 203 6.75 -11.35 17.16
N GLN A 204 5.66 -11.31 16.40
CA GLN A 204 5.01 -12.51 15.86
C GLN A 204 5.95 -13.35 14.99
N LEU A 205 6.71 -12.71 14.09
CA LEU A 205 7.72 -13.38 13.26
C LEU A 205 8.80 -14.07 14.09
N ARG A 206 9.25 -13.45 15.18
CA ARG A 206 10.22 -14.05 16.10
C ARG A 206 9.64 -15.26 16.83
N ASP A 207 8.39 -15.16 17.29
CA ASP A 207 7.71 -16.25 17.96
C ASP A 207 7.49 -17.45 17.02
N GLU A 208 7.14 -17.19 15.77
CA GLU A 208 6.98 -18.21 14.74
C GLU A 208 8.32 -18.89 14.40
N GLN A 209 9.38 -18.11 14.15
CA GLN A 209 10.73 -18.66 13.95
C GLN A 209 11.18 -19.52 15.13
N ASN A 210 10.94 -19.07 16.36
CA ASN A 210 11.30 -19.84 17.55
C ASN A 210 10.54 -21.17 17.66
N ARG A 211 9.28 -21.23 17.20
CA ARG A 211 8.52 -22.49 17.14
C ARG A 211 9.09 -23.42 16.07
N ASP A 212 9.37 -22.89 14.88
CA ASP A 212 9.94 -23.64 13.77
C ASP A 212 11.31 -24.21 14.13
N TYR A 213 12.18 -23.42 14.77
CA TYR A 213 13.47 -23.89 15.25
C TYR A 213 13.31 -25.05 16.24
N ARG A 214 12.40 -24.96 17.22
CA ARG A 214 12.16 -26.06 18.18
C ARG A 214 11.63 -27.31 17.49
N GLN A 215 10.79 -27.16 16.48
CA GLN A 215 10.25 -28.29 15.72
C GLN A 215 11.34 -28.97 14.90
N ILE A 216 12.22 -28.18 14.26
CA ILE A 216 13.34 -28.70 13.48
C ILE A 216 14.35 -29.40 14.39
N THR A 217 14.72 -28.79 15.53
CA THR A 217 15.65 -29.42 16.48
C THR A 217 15.07 -30.72 17.05
N GLY A 218 13.78 -30.73 17.43
CA GLY A 218 13.13 -31.96 17.90
C GLY A 218 13.06 -33.06 16.83
N ARG A 219 12.92 -32.69 15.55
CA ARG A 219 13.01 -33.65 14.43
C ARG A 219 14.44 -34.17 14.22
N LEU A 220 15.44 -33.32 14.37
CA LEU A 220 16.85 -33.74 14.25
C LEU A 220 17.25 -34.67 15.40
N ASP A 221 16.80 -34.39 16.62
CA ASP A 221 17.05 -35.25 17.78
C ASP A 221 16.41 -36.63 17.61
N THR A 222 15.16 -36.68 17.12
CA THR A 222 14.47 -37.96 16.84
C THR A 222 15.13 -38.73 15.71
N MET A 223 15.50 -38.09 14.59
CA MET A 223 16.26 -38.73 13.52
C MET A 223 17.63 -39.22 13.99
N GLY A 224 18.33 -38.44 14.84
CA GLY A 224 19.61 -38.81 15.41
C GLY A 224 19.51 -40.08 16.26
N LEU A 225 18.48 -40.17 17.10
CA LEU A 225 18.18 -41.37 17.89
C LEU A 225 17.82 -42.58 17.02
N GLU A 226 17.02 -42.40 15.97
CA GLU A 226 16.68 -43.47 15.03
C GLU A 226 17.91 -44.02 14.30
N VAL A 227 18.83 -43.15 13.87
CA VAL A 227 20.09 -43.56 13.22
C VAL A 227 20.99 -44.33 14.19
N LEU A 228 21.09 -43.90 15.45
CA LEU A 228 21.86 -44.61 16.48
C LEU A 228 21.23 -45.96 16.84
N ALA A 229 19.90 -46.04 16.93
CA ALA A 229 19.14 -47.27 17.17
C ALA A 229 19.39 -48.28 16.04
N ALA A 230 19.23 -47.84 14.79
CA ALA A 230 19.45 -48.66 13.60
C ALA A 230 20.90 -49.17 13.51
N ARG A 231 21.89 -48.35 13.91
CA ARG A 231 23.30 -48.74 13.89
C ARG A 231 23.64 -49.82 14.92
N ASN A 232 23.02 -49.77 16.10
CA ASN A 232 23.33 -50.67 17.22
C ASN A 232 22.40 -51.89 17.28
N GLY A 233 21.38 -51.97 16.42
CA GLY A 233 20.39 -53.06 16.43
C GLY A 233 19.49 -53.06 17.69
N ILE A 234 19.39 -51.92 18.39
CA ILE A 234 18.61 -51.74 19.60
C ILE A 234 17.30 -51.04 19.22
N SER A 235 16.17 -51.46 19.80
CA SER A 235 14.88 -50.81 19.53
C SER A 235 14.86 -49.38 20.07
N LEU A 236 14.12 -48.48 19.41
CA LEU A 236 13.98 -47.09 19.83
C LEU A 236 13.34 -46.99 21.24
N GLU A 237 12.42 -47.89 21.55
CA GLU A 237 11.76 -47.97 22.87
C GLU A 237 12.76 -48.33 23.98
N ASP A 238 13.68 -49.25 23.72
CA ASP A 238 14.72 -49.61 24.69
C ASP A 238 15.73 -48.48 24.94
N LEU A 239 16.05 -47.68 23.91
CA LEU A 239 16.93 -46.52 24.06
C LEU A 239 16.26 -45.38 24.85
N LEU A 240 14.98 -45.14 24.62
CA LEU A 240 14.21 -44.13 25.35
C LEU A 240 13.97 -44.52 26.82
N HIS A 241 13.78 -45.81 27.11
CA HIS A 241 13.62 -46.28 28.49
C HIS A 241 14.94 -46.46 29.25
N ASN A 242 16.01 -46.95 28.62
CA ASN A 242 17.29 -47.22 29.30
C ASN A 242 18.29 -46.05 29.21
N GLY A 243 18.06 -45.06 28.35
CA GLY A 243 18.95 -43.90 28.17
C GLY A 243 19.12 -43.03 29.42
N ALA A 244 18.24 -43.15 30.42
CA ALA A 244 18.40 -42.49 31.72
C ALA A 244 19.43 -43.17 32.65
N GLU A 245 19.84 -44.41 32.37
CA GLU A 245 20.75 -45.20 33.22
C GLU A 245 22.02 -45.69 32.49
N LEU A 246 22.41 -45.06 31.39
CA LEU A 246 23.69 -45.34 30.74
C LEU A 246 24.87 -44.90 31.61
N ASN A 247 25.25 -45.76 32.55
CA ASN A 247 26.45 -45.66 33.36
C ASN A 247 27.68 -45.82 32.42
N PRO A 248 28.49 -44.77 32.22
CA PRO A 248 29.57 -44.76 31.21
C PRO A 248 30.75 -45.69 31.55
N GLU A 249 30.71 -46.40 32.69
CA GLU A 249 31.85 -47.19 33.18
C GLU A 249 31.79 -48.71 32.93
N ARG A 250 30.97 -49.21 32.00
CA ARG A 250 31.10 -50.63 31.61
C ARG A 250 32.14 -50.80 30.49
N PRO A 251 33.36 -51.29 30.79
CA PRO A 251 34.33 -51.63 29.76
C PRO A 251 33.78 -52.77 28.89
N LEU A 252 33.97 -52.63 27.59
CA LEU A 252 33.63 -53.66 26.61
C LEU A 252 34.56 -54.86 26.82
N GLU A 253 34.08 -55.89 27.51
CA GLU A 253 34.77 -57.18 27.54
C GLU A 253 34.71 -57.81 26.15
N GLY A 254 35.86 -57.83 25.49
CA GLY A 254 36.06 -58.48 24.21
C GLY A 254 35.82 -59.98 24.31
N LYS A 255 34.98 -60.50 23.40
CA LYS A 255 34.96 -61.92 23.06
C LYS A 255 35.93 -62.14 21.92
N GLU A 256 37.00 -62.88 22.20
CA GLU A 256 37.81 -63.60 21.21
C GLU A 256 37.03 -64.78 20.60
#